data_AF-A0A7K4H7R7-F1
#
_entry.id   AF-A0A7K4H7R7-F1
#
_cell.length_a   1.000
_cell.length_b   1.000
_cell.length_c   1.000
_cell.angle_alpha   90.00
_cell.angle_beta   90.00
_cell.angle_gamma   90.00
#
_symmetry.space_group_name_H-M   'P 1'
#
loop_
_entity.id
_entity.type
_entity.pdbx_description
1 polymer ?
#
loop_
_entity_poly.entity_id
_entity_poly.type
_entity_poly.pdbx_seq_one_letter_code
_entity_poly.pdbx_strand_id
1 'polypeptide(L)'
;MVIYKDSFKMHMQNILFKSGYSIQISRIEQYKITDGFISSYFGLNSPEFESLLYIYNWKSINIKLFLRTKKATTVNDIVNLLEKNLIFPYLSLKNLDLHDKVYIIIPNLKPELNTTLVKIFNFFNFVFIYEIEGEYFIYGFEQEKKYKNGLMIKIYFPKCEISEFMSLFDLLFEYLEIKHYLILNDLVDGKRLIKSIYGGLTFLDSYNPLNNLEWNEQDKIWQNPKIFTSKFKLIYPDLISKDK
;
A
#
# COMPACT_ATOMS: atom_id res chain seq x y z
N MET A 1 18.09 15.08 0.55
CA MET A 1 18.68 14.25 -0.53
C MET A 1 18.08 14.73 -1.83
N VAL A 2 18.85 15.05 -2.87
CA VAL A 2 18.29 15.56 -4.15
C VAL A 2 18.46 14.46 -5.20
N ILE A 3 17.38 14.14 -5.92
CA ILE A 3 17.40 13.19 -7.04
C ILE A 3 17.35 14.00 -8.33
N TYR A 4 18.29 13.75 -9.25
CA TYR A 4 18.38 14.47 -10.52
C TYR A 4 17.69 13.70 -11.65
N LYS A 5 16.83 14.38 -12.41
CA LYS A 5 16.11 13.78 -13.55
C LYS A 5 17.04 13.21 -14.61
N ASP A 6 18.16 13.86 -14.88
CA ASP A 6 19.08 13.43 -15.94
C ASP A 6 19.76 12.12 -15.57
N SER A 7 20.04 11.93 -14.27
CA SER A 7 20.52 10.65 -13.75
C SER A 7 19.48 9.54 -13.94
N PHE A 8 18.20 9.83 -13.68
CA PHE A 8 17.12 8.87 -13.93
C PHE A 8 16.96 8.56 -15.43
N LYS A 9 16.98 9.57 -16.29
CA LYS A 9 16.92 9.42 -17.75
C LYS A 9 18.07 8.56 -18.26
N MET A 10 19.30 8.81 -17.81
CA MET A 10 20.47 8.01 -18.18
C MET A 10 20.36 6.57 -17.67
N HIS A 11 19.87 6.37 -16.45
CA HIS A 11 19.61 5.05 -15.88
C HIS A 11 18.60 4.26 -16.72
N MET A 12 17.47 4.88 -17.04
CA MET A 12 16.44 4.33 -17.90
C MET A 12 17.00 3.92 -19.27
N GLN A 13 17.75 4.81 -19.93
CA GLN A 13 18.38 4.51 -21.22
C GLN A 13 19.38 3.34 -21.13
N ASN A 14 20.17 3.26 -20.07
CA ASN A 14 21.10 2.14 -19.90
C ASN A 14 20.36 0.80 -19.81
N ILE A 15 19.23 0.74 -19.08
CA ILE A 15 18.44 -0.49 -18.97
C ILE A 15 17.81 -0.87 -20.31
N LEU A 16 17.27 0.11 -21.04
CA LEU A 16 16.54 -0.14 -22.29
C LEU A 16 17.47 -0.51 -23.45
N PHE A 17 18.70 0.04 -23.50
CA PHE A 17 19.52 0.01 -24.72
C PHE A 17 20.91 -0.60 -24.56
N LYS A 18 21.46 -0.77 -23.34
CA LYS A 18 22.80 -1.36 -23.17
C LYS A 18 22.73 -2.85 -22.86
N SER A 19 23.12 -3.67 -23.83
CA SER A 19 23.28 -5.11 -23.65
C SER A 19 24.28 -5.41 -22.52
N GLY A 20 23.85 -6.17 -21.51
CA GLY A 20 24.71 -6.56 -20.38
C GLY A 20 24.72 -5.58 -19.20
N TYR A 21 23.92 -4.51 -19.22
CA TYR A 21 23.75 -3.66 -18.04
C TYR A 21 23.02 -4.45 -16.92
N SER A 22 23.79 -4.92 -15.95
CA SER A 22 23.29 -5.67 -14.81
C SER A 22 23.12 -4.74 -13.61
N ILE A 23 21.89 -4.69 -13.11
CA ILE A 23 21.58 -4.05 -11.84
C ILE A 23 21.28 -5.16 -10.86
N GLN A 24 21.85 -5.05 -9.66
CA GLN A 24 21.45 -5.90 -8.55
C GLN A 24 20.05 -5.46 -8.12
N ILE A 25 19.05 -6.26 -8.47
CA ILE A 25 17.68 -6.06 -8.00
C ILE A 25 17.62 -6.69 -6.60
N SER A 26 17.05 -5.95 -5.64
CA SER A 26 16.72 -6.50 -4.34
C SER A 26 15.88 -7.77 -4.52
N ARG A 27 16.08 -8.78 -3.66
CA ARG A 27 15.22 -9.97 -3.71
C ARG A 27 13.77 -9.51 -3.55
N ILE A 28 12.89 -9.94 -4.45
CA ILE A 28 11.47 -9.72 -4.31
C ILE A 28 11.06 -10.39 -3.01
N GLU A 29 10.68 -9.59 -2.03
CA GLU A 29 10.09 -10.10 -0.81
C GLU A 29 8.68 -10.55 -1.14
N GLN A 30 8.51 -11.86 -1.28
CA GLN A 30 7.18 -12.45 -1.40
C GLN A 30 6.53 -12.43 -0.03
N TYR A 31 5.76 -11.38 0.23
CA TYR A 31 4.75 -11.42 1.27
C TYR A 31 3.63 -12.30 0.75
N LYS A 32 3.63 -13.58 1.14
CA LYS A 32 2.43 -14.41 1.02
C LYS A 32 1.38 -13.83 1.97
N ILE A 33 0.66 -12.83 1.51
CA ILE A 33 -0.67 -12.47 2.03
C ILE A 33 -1.67 -13.41 1.32
N THR A 34 -1.40 -14.71 1.31
CA THR A 34 -2.28 -15.72 0.72
C THR A 34 -2.50 -16.80 1.75
N ASP A 35 -3.78 -17.06 2.06
CA ASP A 35 -4.46 -18.34 2.31
C ASP A 35 -3.73 -19.43 3.11
N GLY A 36 -2.64 -19.11 3.76
CA GLY A 36 -2.10 -19.85 4.88
C GLY A 36 -3.07 -19.61 6.00
N PHE A 37 -4.05 -20.49 6.11
CA PHE A 37 -4.65 -20.84 7.39
C PHE A 37 -3.50 -20.85 8.41
N ILE A 38 -3.33 -19.77 9.16
CA ILE A 38 -2.73 -19.88 10.47
C ILE A 38 -3.64 -20.93 11.12
N SER A 39 -3.11 -22.11 11.39
CA SER A 39 -3.89 -23.22 11.95
C SER A 39 -4.60 -22.81 13.26
N SER A 40 -4.12 -21.74 13.88
CA SER A 40 -4.77 -20.98 14.94
C SER A 40 -5.41 -19.69 14.43
N TYR A 41 -6.73 -19.74 14.29
CA TYR A 41 -7.59 -18.58 14.22
C TYR A 41 -7.71 -17.91 15.60
N PHE A 42 -7.31 -16.65 15.70
CA PHE A 42 -7.37 -15.87 16.94
C PHE A 42 -8.68 -15.08 16.99
N GLY A 43 -9.69 -15.65 17.67
CA GLY A 43 -10.98 -15.00 17.89
C GLY A 43 -10.91 -13.90 18.96
N LEU A 44 -12.07 -13.27 19.24
CA LEU A 44 -12.21 -12.16 20.21
C LEU A 44 -11.54 -12.41 21.57
N ASN A 45 -11.68 -13.63 22.10
CA ASN A 45 -11.20 -13.97 23.44
C ASN A 45 -9.75 -14.46 23.49
N SER A 46 -9.03 -14.38 22.37
CA SER A 46 -7.64 -14.80 22.31
C SER A 46 -6.72 -13.77 22.97
N PRO A 47 -5.69 -14.20 23.72
CA PRO A 47 -4.67 -13.28 24.25
C PRO A 47 -4.04 -12.41 23.17
N GLU A 48 -3.92 -12.93 21.95
CA GLU A 48 -3.39 -12.23 20.78
C GLU A 48 -4.29 -11.08 20.35
N PHE A 49 -5.61 -11.29 20.27
CA PHE A 49 -6.54 -10.24 19.91
C PHE A 49 -6.60 -9.15 20.99
N GLU A 50 -6.62 -9.54 22.27
CA GLU A 50 -6.57 -8.59 23.40
C GLU A 50 -5.27 -7.76 23.39
N SER A 51 -4.13 -8.43 23.18
CA SER A 51 -2.82 -7.76 23.02
C SER A 51 -2.83 -6.78 21.86
N LEU A 52 -3.39 -7.19 20.71
CA LEU A 52 -3.49 -6.34 19.53
C LEU A 52 -4.45 -5.18 19.78
N LEU A 53 -5.60 -5.39 20.41
CA LEU A 53 -6.57 -4.35 20.73
C LEU A 53 -5.97 -3.28 21.65
N TYR A 54 -5.16 -3.71 22.62
CA TYR A 54 -4.45 -2.82 23.55
C TYR A 54 -3.34 -2.00 22.86
N ILE A 55 -2.58 -2.62 21.95
CA ILE A 55 -1.43 -1.99 21.28
C ILE A 55 -1.87 -1.21 20.03
N TYR A 56 -2.93 -1.59 19.34
CA TYR A 56 -3.31 -1.00 18.08
C TYR A 56 -3.99 0.35 18.31
N ASN A 57 -3.43 1.39 17.71
CA ASN A 57 -3.97 2.73 17.74
C ASN A 57 -3.99 3.28 16.31
N TRP A 58 -5.00 4.11 15.99
CA TRP A 58 -5.06 4.87 14.76
C TRP A 58 -3.75 5.64 14.46
N LYS A 59 -3.06 6.11 15.51
CA LYS A 59 -1.72 6.70 15.40
C LYS A 59 -0.66 5.64 15.62
N SER A 60 0.31 5.58 14.71
CA SER A 60 1.51 4.75 14.84
C SER A 60 2.18 4.92 16.19
N ILE A 61 2.39 3.83 16.91
CA ILE A 61 3.05 3.91 18.21
C ILE A 61 4.56 3.74 18.06
N ASN A 62 5.31 4.62 18.73
CA ASN A 62 6.75 4.50 18.79
C ASN A 62 7.14 3.45 19.83
N ILE A 63 7.50 2.25 19.38
CA ILE A 63 7.91 1.11 20.21
C ILE A 63 9.03 1.49 21.19
N LYS A 64 9.91 2.44 20.82
CA LYS A 64 10.99 2.94 21.71
C LYS A 64 10.46 3.56 23.00
N LEU A 65 9.25 4.11 23.01
CA LEU A 65 8.64 4.66 24.23
C LEU A 65 8.33 3.54 25.23
N PHE A 66 7.84 2.39 24.75
CA PHE A 66 7.53 1.25 25.62
C PHE A 66 8.78 0.58 26.16
N LEU A 67 9.81 0.42 25.32
CA LEU A 67 11.11 -0.14 25.72
C LEU A 67 11.80 0.68 26.82
N ARG A 68 11.51 1.98 26.92
CA ARG A 68 12.06 2.86 27.96
C ARG A 68 11.23 2.87 29.26
N THR A 69 9.98 2.42 29.21
CA THR A 69 9.09 2.38 30.38
C THR A 69 9.09 1.00 31.03
N LYS A 70 8.86 0.93 32.35
CA LYS A 70 8.68 -0.34 33.09
C LYS A 70 7.37 -1.09 32.74
N LYS A 71 6.78 -0.88 31.57
CA LYS A 71 5.56 -1.54 31.11
C LYS A 71 5.88 -2.91 30.52
N ALA A 72 6.33 -3.82 31.38
CA ALA A 72 6.78 -5.16 30.99
C ALA A 72 5.71 -5.96 30.23
N THR A 73 4.44 -5.80 30.60
CA THR A 73 3.30 -6.42 29.92
C THR A 73 3.21 -6.02 28.44
N THR A 74 3.20 -4.72 28.13
CA THR A 74 3.13 -4.25 26.74
C THR A 74 4.31 -4.70 25.90
N VAL A 75 5.51 -4.80 26.49
CA VAL A 75 6.70 -5.32 25.78
C VAL A 75 6.52 -6.80 25.47
N ASN A 76 6.05 -7.60 26.42
CA ASN A 76 5.79 -9.02 26.22
C ASN A 76 4.71 -9.26 25.15
N ASP A 77 3.64 -8.45 25.16
CA ASP A 77 2.57 -8.49 24.17
C ASP A 77 3.12 -8.21 22.75
N ILE A 78 3.96 -7.18 22.60
CA ILE A 78 4.62 -6.86 21.32
C ILE A 78 5.52 -8.02 20.87
N VAL A 79 6.35 -8.58 21.76
CA VAL A 79 7.26 -9.69 21.43
C VAL A 79 6.47 -10.92 20.97
N ASN A 80 5.43 -11.31 21.71
CA ASN A 80 4.57 -12.45 21.37
C ASN A 80 3.88 -12.28 20.00
N LEU A 81 3.37 -11.07 19.71
CA LEU A 81 2.77 -10.76 18.42
C LEU A 81 3.79 -10.80 17.27
N LEU A 82 5.03 -10.36 17.50
CA LEU A 82 6.13 -10.44 16.52
C LEU A 82 6.55 -11.89 16.25
N GLU A 83 6.73 -12.71 17.30
CA GLU A 83 7.10 -14.13 17.18
C GLU A 83 6.06 -14.93 16.39
N LYS A 84 4.78 -14.55 16.49
CA LYS A 84 3.67 -15.15 15.75
C LYS A 84 3.44 -14.54 14.37
N ASN A 85 4.27 -13.58 13.93
CA ASN A 85 4.13 -12.83 12.68
C ASN A 85 2.76 -12.13 12.54
N LEU A 86 2.13 -11.72 13.65
CA LEU A 86 0.84 -11.03 13.67
C LEU A 86 0.98 -9.52 13.53
N ILE A 87 2.15 -8.98 13.88
CA ILE A 87 2.54 -7.59 13.63
C ILE A 87 3.93 -7.54 13.00
N PHE A 88 4.24 -6.45 12.31
CA PHE A 88 5.55 -6.21 11.73
C PHE A 88 6.03 -4.79 12.07
N PRO A 89 7.31 -4.62 12.46
CA PRO A 89 7.86 -3.30 12.67
C PRO A 89 8.05 -2.62 11.31
N TYR A 90 7.82 -1.32 11.26
CA TYR A 90 8.14 -0.52 10.07
C TYR A 90 9.01 0.67 10.45
N LEU A 91 9.91 1.04 9.55
CA LEU A 91 10.76 2.23 9.73
C LEU A 91 9.95 3.49 9.43
N SER A 92 9.88 4.39 10.41
CA SER A 92 9.26 5.69 10.20
C SER A 92 10.12 6.54 9.27
N LEU A 93 9.55 6.96 8.16
CA LEU A 93 10.23 7.77 7.13
C LEU A 93 10.37 9.25 7.48
N LYS A 94 9.97 9.65 8.71
CA LYS A 94 9.94 11.06 9.14
C LYS A 94 11.29 11.78 9.01
N ASN A 95 12.40 11.04 9.00
CA ASN A 95 13.74 11.60 8.95
C ASN A 95 14.40 11.53 7.56
N LEU A 96 13.68 11.05 6.53
CA LEU A 96 14.23 10.90 5.17
C LEU A 96 13.90 12.07 4.25
N ASP A 97 13.19 13.09 4.76
CA ASP A 97 12.83 14.31 4.01
C ASP A 97 12.14 14.01 2.66
N LEU A 98 11.30 12.97 2.65
CA LEU A 98 10.47 12.57 1.53
C LEU A 98 9.15 13.35 1.63
N HIS A 99 8.92 14.24 0.67
CA HIS A 99 7.79 15.17 0.67
C HIS A 99 6.61 14.63 -0.11
N ASP A 100 6.91 14.02 -1.26
CA ASP A 100 5.89 13.73 -2.25
C ASP A 100 5.79 12.23 -2.54
N LYS A 101 4.60 11.81 -2.98
CA LYS A 101 4.29 10.40 -3.24
C LYS A 101 3.56 10.27 -4.56
N VAL A 102 4.07 9.39 -5.38
CA VAL A 102 3.51 9.10 -6.70
C VAL A 102 3.09 7.66 -6.73
N TYR A 103 1.88 7.43 -7.22
CA TYR A 103 1.31 6.13 -7.44
C TYR A 103 1.14 5.93 -8.94
N ILE A 104 1.67 4.84 -9.48
CA ILE A 104 1.52 4.46 -10.86
C ILE A 104 0.79 3.12 -10.89
N ILE A 105 -0.29 3.01 -11.64
CA ILE A 105 -1.08 1.78 -11.79
C ILE A 105 -1.05 1.39 -13.27
N ILE A 106 -0.61 0.17 -13.55
CA ILE A 106 -0.47 -0.39 -14.89
C ILE A 106 -1.19 -1.74 -14.92
N PRO A 107 -2.49 -1.79 -15.25
CA PRO A 107 -3.29 -3.00 -15.09
C PRO A 107 -2.97 -4.10 -16.13
N ASN A 108 -2.74 -3.78 -17.40
CA ASN A 108 -2.57 -4.81 -18.44
C ASN A 108 -1.16 -4.79 -19.02
N LEU A 109 -0.18 -5.26 -18.25
CA LEU A 109 1.23 -5.25 -18.61
C LEU A 109 1.64 -6.56 -19.28
N LYS A 110 2.45 -6.49 -20.35
CA LYS A 110 3.08 -7.68 -20.94
C LYS A 110 4.07 -8.28 -19.90
N PRO A 111 4.01 -9.58 -19.56
CA PRO A 111 4.86 -10.17 -18.50
C PRO A 111 6.36 -9.95 -18.69
N GLU A 112 6.81 -9.90 -19.95
CA GLU A 112 8.20 -9.60 -20.33
C GLU A 112 8.70 -8.22 -19.86
N LEU A 113 7.78 -7.26 -19.66
CA LEU A 113 8.10 -5.91 -19.22
C LEU A 113 8.23 -5.79 -17.70
N ASN A 114 7.74 -6.75 -16.91
CA ASN A 114 7.78 -6.69 -15.45
C ASN A 114 9.21 -6.47 -14.96
N THR A 115 10.14 -7.32 -15.41
CA THR A 115 11.56 -7.25 -15.03
C THR A 115 12.21 -5.93 -15.44
N THR A 116 11.85 -5.42 -16.62
CA THR A 116 12.37 -4.14 -17.14
C THR A 116 11.92 -2.97 -16.28
N LEU A 117 10.62 -2.89 -15.97
CA LEU A 117 10.08 -1.84 -15.11
C LEU A 117 10.64 -1.93 -13.69
N VAL A 118 10.75 -3.13 -13.12
CA VAL A 118 11.39 -3.32 -11.81
C VAL A 118 12.82 -2.76 -11.82
N LYS A 119 13.63 -3.06 -12.83
CA LYS A 119 14.99 -2.50 -12.95
C LYS A 119 15.00 -0.97 -13.05
N ILE A 120 14.09 -0.39 -13.83
CA ILE A 120 14.02 1.06 -14.03
C ILE A 120 13.64 1.75 -12.73
N PHE A 121 12.58 1.29 -12.07
CA PHE A 121 12.08 1.92 -10.87
C PHE A 121 12.92 1.63 -9.62
N ASN A 122 13.77 0.59 -9.62
CA ASN A 122 14.78 0.36 -8.58
C ASN A 122 15.86 1.46 -8.52
N PHE A 123 15.83 2.45 -9.42
CA PHE A 123 16.59 3.69 -9.31
C PHE A 123 16.26 4.49 -8.04
N PHE A 124 14.99 4.47 -7.64
CA PHE A 124 14.52 5.29 -6.52
C PHE A 124 14.87 4.64 -5.19
N ASN A 125 15.39 5.44 -4.26
CA ASN A 125 15.82 4.95 -2.95
C ASN A 125 14.69 4.36 -2.11
N PHE A 126 13.45 4.80 -2.36
CA PHE A 126 12.29 4.33 -1.63
C PHE A 126 11.09 4.16 -2.57
N VAL A 127 10.97 2.94 -3.08
CA VAL A 127 9.95 2.52 -4.03
C VAL A 127 9.37 1.17 -3.59
N PHE A 128 8.07 1.00 -3.81
CA PHE A 128 7.41 -0.29 -3.70
C PHE A 128 6.81 -0.65 -5.04
N ILE A 129 6.99 -1.90 -5.45
CA ILE A 129 6.44 -2.43 -6.69
C ILE A 129 5.62 -3.65 -6.30
N TYR A 130 4.33 -3.61 -6.60
CA TYR A 130 3.38 -4.67 -6.33
C TYR A 130 2.88 -5.25 -7.64
N GLU A 131 2.86 -6.57 -7.75
CA GLU A 131 2.12 -7.27 -8.78
C GLU A 131 0.62 -7.19 -8.43
N ILE A 132 -0.21 -6.84 -9.42
CA ILE A 132 -1.65 -6.67 -9.25
C ILE A 132 -2.40 -7.44 -10.33
N GLU A 133 -3.58 -7.94 -9.96
CA GLU A 133 -4.59 -8.51 -10.86
C GLU A 133 -5.96 -7.91 -10.52
N GLY A 134 -6.93 -8.03 -11.43
CA GLY A 134 -8.29 -7.55 -11.17
C GLY A 134 -9.02 -7.06 -12.41
N GLU A 135 -9.86 -6.06 -12.20
CA GLU A 135 -10.80 -5.54 -13.20
C GLU A 135 -10.71 -4.00 -13.19
N TYR A 136 -10.78 -3.38 -14.36
CA TYR A 136 -10.81 -1.91 -14.48
C TYR A 136 -11.76 -1.46 -15.58
N PHE A 137 -12.24 -0.24 -15.41
CA PHE A 137 -13.18 0.42 -16.30
C PHE A 137 -12.59 1.73 -16.82
N ILE A 138 -12.78 2.01 -18.10
CA ILE A 138 -12.41 3.30 -18.70
C ILE A 138 -13.70 4.05 -18.96
N TYR A 139 -13.86 5.22 -18.34
CA TYR A 139 -15.03 6.05 -18.54
C TYR A 139 -15.25 6.34 -20.03
N GLY A 140 -16.46 6.07 -20.53
CA GLY A 140 -16.81 6.18 -21.95
C GLY A 140 -16.69 4.88 -22.76
N PHE A 141 -16.22 3.77 -22.16
CA PHE A 141 -16.24 2.44 -22.76
C PHE A 141 -17.20 1.54 -21.97
N GLU A 142 -18.09 0.82 -22.63
CA GLU A 142 -19.09 -0.01 -21.93
C GLU A 142 -18.51 -1.30 -21.30
N GLN A 143 -17.30 -1.70 -21.70
CA GLN A 143 -16.73 -2.97 -21.30
C GLN A 143 -15.71 -2.86 -20.16
N GLU A 144 -16.01 -3.54 -19.07
CA GLU A 144 -15.06 -3.89 -18.03
C GLU A 144 -13.94 -4.77 -18.59
N LYS A 145 -12.69 -4.44 -18.24
CA LYS A 145 -11.51 -5.18 -18.68
C LYS A 145 -10.88 -5.92 -17.50
N LYS A 146 -10.77 -7.24 -17.63
CA LYS A 146 -10.07 -8.09 -16.67
C LYS A 146 -8.59 -8.20 -17.03
N TYR A 147 -7.72 -8.27 -16.03
CA TYR A 147 -6.29 -8.47 -16.20
C TYR A 147 -5.73 -9.38 -15.10
N LYS A 148 -4.69 -10.15 -15.46
CA LYS A 148 -3.97 -11.05 -14.55
C LYS A 148 -2.55 -10.61 -14.24
N ASN A 149 -2.01 -9.66 -15.01
CA ASN A 149 -0.64 -9.19 -14.84
C ASN A 149 -0.60 -7.67 -15.00
N GLY A 150 -0.50 -6.99 -13.87
CA GLY A 150 -0.27 -5.55 -13.81
C GLY A 150 0.73 -5.21 -12.72
N LEU A 151 1.15 -3.94 -12.68
CA LEU A 151 2.00 -3.39 -11.63
C LEU A 151 1.38 -2.17 -10.99
N MET A 152 1.45 -2.10 -9.66
CA MET A 152 1.31 -0.86 -8.90
C MET A 152 2.68 -0.45 -8.39
N ILE A 153 3.11 0.76 -8.74
CA ILE A 153 4.40 1.32 -8.33
C ILE A 153 4.13 2.51 -7.44
N LYS A 154 4.72 2.51 -6.25
CA LYS A 154 4.62 3.59 -5.27
C LYS A 154 5.99 4.17 -5.00
N ILE A 155 6.20 5.41 -5.41
CA ILE A 155 7.48 6.10 -5.33
C ILE A 155 7.37 7.22 -4.31
N TYR A 156 8.38 7.37 -3.47
CA TYR A 156 8.50 8.50 -2.56
C TYR A 156 9.65 9.39 -3.02
N PHE A 157 9.35 10.66 -3.22
CA PHE A 157 10.29 11.65 -3.71
C PHE A 157 10.76 12.55 -2.56
N PRO A 158 12.06 12.90 -2.51
CA PRO A 158 12.47 14.09 -1.79
C PRO A 158 11.96 15.33 -2.51
N LYS A 159 12.22 16.52 -1.97
CA LYS A 159 11.85 17.78 -2.63
C LYS A 159 12.48 17.88 -4.02
N CYS A 160 11.67 17.80 -5.07
CA CYS A 160 12.09 17.91 -6.48
C CYS A 160 10.94 18.37 -7.40
N GLU A 161 11.25 18.66 -8.66
CA GLU A 161 10.24 18.96 -9.68
C GLU A 161 9.63 17.66 -10.23
N ILE A 162 8.57 17.19 -9.58
CA ILE A 162 7.88 15.92 -9.88
C ILE A 162 7.38 15.87 -11.32
N SER A 163 6.89 17.01 -11.85
CA SER A 163 6.36 17.10 -13.21
C SER A 163 7.35 16.62 -14.26
N GLU A 164 8.64 16.89 -14.06
CA GLU A 164 9.67 16.46 -15.00
C GLU A 164 9.87 14.93 -14.99
N PHE A 165 9.71 14.29 -13.82
CA PHE A 165 9.70 12.83 -13.72
C PHE A 165 8.44 12.23 -14.34
N MET A 166 7.27 12.86 -14.19
CA MET A 166 6.04 12.39 -14.82
C MET A 166 6.17 12.34 -16.34
N SER A 167 6.72 13.39 -16.96
CA SER A 167 6.97 13.39 -18.39
C SER A 167 7.94 12.28 -18.84
N LEU A 168 8.93 11.94 -18.01
CA LEU A 168 9.82 10.81 -18.29
C LEU A 168 9.12 9.46 -18.14
N PHE A 169 8.18 9.33 -17.20
CA PHE A 169 7.36 8.12 -17.07
C PHE A 169 6.42 7.95 -18.25
N ASP A 170 5.77 9.02 -18.70
CA ASP A 170 4.90 8.99 -19.88
C ASP A 170 5.70 8.55 -21.12
N LEU A 171 6.88 9.14 -21.33
CA LEU A 171 7.77 8.77 -22.44
C LEU A 171 8.23 7.30 -22.36
N LEU A 172 8.55 6.82 -21.14
CA LEU A 172 8.91 5.43 -20.92
C LEU A 172 7.75 4.50 -21.29
N PHE A 173 6.53 4.82 -20.86
CA PHE A 173 5.36 3.99 -21.10
C PHE A 173 4.94 4.00 -22.56
N GLU A 174 5.04 5.15 -23.23
CA GLU A 174 4.86 5.26 -24.68
C GLU A 174 5.86 4.38 -25.43
N TYR A 175 7.15 4.46 -25.07
CA TYR A 175 8.20 3.65 -25.68
C TYR A 175 7.98 2.13 -25.49
N LEU A 176 7.49 1.73 -24.32
CA LEU A 176 7.17 0.33 -24.02
C LEU A 176 5.79 -0.12 -24.53
N GLU A 177 5.08 0.73 -25.28
CA GLU A 177 3.73 0.50 -25.80
C GLU A 177 2.70 0.17 -24.71
N ILE A 178 2.87 0.73 -23.51
CA ILE A 178 1.95 0.57 -22.39
C ILE A 178 0.79 1.53 -22.59
N LYS A 179 -0.35 0.99 -23.06
CA LYS A 179 -1.50 1.80 -23.47
C LYS A 179 -2.28 2.42 -22.32
N HIS A 180 -2.49 1.65 -21.25
CA HIS A 180 -3.32 2.08 -20.13
C HIS A 180 -2.48 2.10 -18.87
N TYR A 181 -2.31 3.29 -18.32
CA TYR A 181 -1.69 3.52 -17.04
C TYR A 181 -2.35 4.73 -16.37
N LEU A 182 -2.22 4.81 -15.05
CA LEU A 182 -2.70 5.93 -14.26
C LEU A 182 -1.58 6.39 -13.35
N ILE A 183 -1.24 7.67 -13.42
CA ILE A 183 -0.28 8.31 -12.53
C ILE A 183 -1.05 9.25 -11.62
N LEU A 184 -0.93 9.04 -10.30
CA LEU A 184 -1.53 9.86 -9.27
C LEU A 184 -0.43 10.48 -8.43
N ASN A 185 -0.41 11.81 -8.41
CA ASN A 185 0.33 12.59 -7.43
C ASN A 185 -0.68 13.30 -6.52
N ASP A 186 -0.33 13.53 -5.25
CA ASP A 186 -1.16 14.27 -4.30
C ASP A 186 -2.57 13.70 -4.08
N LEU A 187 -2.64 12.42 -3.71
CA LEU A 187 -3.88 11.86 -3.15
C LEU A 187 -4.34 12.73 -1.98
N VAL A 188 -5.63 13.11 -1.97
CA VAL A 188 -6.25 13.94 -0.94
C VAL A 188 -5.88 13.40 0.44
N ASP A 189 -5.36 14.28 1.31
CA ASP A 189 -5.05 13.91 2.69
C ASP A 189 -6.31 13.34 3.34
N GLY A 190 -6.29 12.03 3.62
CA GLY A 190 -7.41 11.33 4.24
C GLY A 190 -7.88 12.00 5.54
N LYS A 191 -6.97 12.67 6.28
CA LYS A 191 -7.36 13.45 7.46
C LYS A 191 -8.21 14.66 7.11
N ARG A 192 -7.90 15.36 6.01
CA ARG A 192 -8.72 16.48 5.53
C ARG A 192 -10.09 16.01 5.07
N LEU A 193 -10.16 14.89 4.36
CA LEU A 193 -11.42 14.28 3.94
C LEU A 193 -12.29 13.86 5.13
N ILE A 194 -11.72 13.18 6.12
CA ILE A 194 -12.44 12.82 7.34
C ILE A 194 -12.90 14.09 8.07
N LYS A 195 -12.03 15.10 8.17
CA LYS A 195 -12.38 16.37 8.82
C LYS A 195 -13.52 17.10 8.11
N SER A 196 -13.58 17.08 6.78
CA SER A 196 -14.67 17.72 6.03
C SER A 196 -16.01 17.01 6.22
N ILE A 197 -16.00 15.69 6.43
CA ILE A 197 -17.23 14.91 6.67
C ILE A 197 -17.71 15.05 8.11
N TYR A 198 -16.80 15.00 9.09
CA TYR A 198 -17.16 14.90 10.52
C TYR A 198 -16.93 16.19 11.33
N GLY A 199 -16.51 17.30 10.72
CA GLY A 199 -16.32 18.60 11.37
C GLY A 199 -15.12 18.71 12.31
N GLY A 200 -14.48 17.59 12.70
CA GLY A 200 -13.33 17.53 13.59
C GLY A 200 -12.69 16.13 13.64
N LEU A 201 -11.48 16.01 14.20
CA LEU A 201 -10.70 14.75 14.25
C LEU A 201 -10.45 14.23 15.67
N THR A 202 -10.97 14.89 16.71
CA THR A 202 -10.73 14.53 18.12
C THR A 202 -11.23 13.12 18.44
N PHE A 203 -12.30 12.67 17.80
CA PHE A 203 -12.82 11.30 17.97
C PHE A 203 -11.82 10.22 17.52
N LEU A 204 -10.89 10.54 16.61
CA LEU A 204 -9.87 9.58 16.15
C LEU A 204 -8.81 9.29 17.22
N ASP A 205 -8.67 10.15 18.24
CA ASP A 205 -7.67 9.95 19.30
C ASP A 205 -7.99 8.74 20.18
N SER A 206 -9.28 8.38 20.30
CA SER A 206 -9.77 7.21 21.01
C SER A 206 -10.33 6.12 20.09
N TYR A 207 -10.27 6.31 18.77
CA TYR A 207 -10.83 5.37 17.81
C TYR A 207 -9.87 4.18 17.59
N ASN A 208 -10.37 2.97 17.85
CA ASN A 208 -9.71 1.73 17.46
C ASN A 208 -10.45 1.10 16.26
N PRO A 209 -9.84 1.08 15.06
CA PRO A 209 -10.43 0.45 13.88
C PRO A 209 -10.85 -1.01 14.08
N LEU A 210 -10.17 -1.76 14.95
CA LEU A 210 -10.47 -3.16 15.23
C LEU A 210 -11.87 -3.35 15.84
N ASN A 211 -12.43 -2.32 16.48
CA ASN A 211 -13.80 -2.34 17.01
C ASN A 211 -14.88 -2.45 15.91
N ASN A 212 -14.54 -2.28 14.63
CA ASN A 212 -15.47 -2.48 13.51
C ASN A 212 -15.41 -3.89 12.93
N LEU A 213 -14.59 -4.78 13.50
CA LEU A 213 -14.49 -6.17 13.09
C LEU A 213 -15.35 -7.03 14.01
N GLU A 214 -16.14 -7.91 13.40
CA GLU A 214 -16.94 -8.93 14.07
C GLU A 214 -16.36 -10.30 13.76
N TRP A 215 -16.30 -11.16 14.77
CA TRP A 215 -15.80 -12.52 14.62
C TRP A 215 -16.91 -13.43 14.09
N ASN A 216 -16.72 -14.00 12.91
CA ASN A 216 -17.61 -15.04 12.40
C ASN A 216 -17.15 -16.41 12.91
N GLU A 217 -17.94 -17.01 13.80
CA GLU A 217 -17.64 -18.32 14.38
C GLU A 217 -17.74 -19.49 13.41
N GLN A 218 -18.56 -19.38 12.36
CA GLN A 218 -18.76 -20.45 11.36
C GLN A 218 -17.55 -20.54 10.44
N ASP A 219 -17.14 -19.40 9.88
CA ASP A 219 -16.09 -19.33 8.88
C ASP A 219 -14.71 -19.08 9.51
N LYS A 220 -14.66 -18.78 10.82
CA LYS A 220 -13.45 -18.43 11.57
C LYS A 220 -12.69 -17.25 10.96
N ILE A 221 -13.42 -16.22 10.53
CA ILE A 221 -12.85 -15.01 9.93
C ILE A 221 -13.36 -13.74 10.60
N TRP A 222 -12.51 -12.73 10.65
CA TRP A 222 -12.91 -11.38 11.02
C TRP A 222 -13.63 -10.71 9.85
N GLN A 223 -14.84 -10.19 10.08
CA GLN A 223 -15.66 -9.53 9.08
C GLN A 223 -15.90 -8.08 9.47
N ASN A 224 -15.95 -7.17 8.50
CA ASN A 224 -16.47 -5.84 8.74
C ASN A 224 -17.90 -5.78 8.17
N PRO A 225 -18.95 -5.82 9.01
CA PRO A 225 -20.34 -5.84 8.56
C PRO A 225 -20.76 -4.55 7.84
N LYS A 226 -19.97 -3.47 7.97
CA LYS A 226 -20.20 -2.20 7.26
C LYS A 226 -19.65 -2.20 5.83
N ILE A 227 -18.75 -3.13 5.51
CA ILE A 227 -18.07 -3.24 4.21
C ILE A 227 -18.53 -4.48 3.45
N PHE A 228 -18.95 -5.53 4.16
CA PHE A 228 -19.37 -6.79 3.58
C PHE A 228 -20.82 -7.12 3.95
N THR A 229 -21.57 -7.65 2.98
CA THR A 229 -22.86 -8.29 3.23
C THR A 229 -22.68 -9.59 4.02
N SER A 230 -23.76 -10.17 4.55
CA SER A 230 -23.76 -11.49 5.19
C SER A 230 -23.29 -12.64 4.28
N LYS A 231 -23.17 -12.41 2.97
CA LYS A 231 -22.61 -13.35 1.98
C LYS A 231 -21.17 -12.99 1.56
N PHE A 232 -20.49 -12.15 2.34
CA PHE A 232 -19.12 -11.68 2.09
C PHE A 232 -18.91 -10.95 0.74
N LYS A 233 -19.98 -10.33 0.21
CA LYS A 233 -19.88 -9.44 -0.96
C LYS A 233 -19.64 -8.00 -0.52
N LEU A 234 -18.74 -7.30 -1.23
CA LEU A 234 -18.46 -5.87 -1.01
C LEU A 234 -19.74 -5.03 -1.12
N ILE A 235 -19.98 -4.18 -0.13
CA ILE A 235 -20.98 -3.13 -0.15
C ILE A 235 -20.29 -1.89 -0.70
N TYR A 236 -20.50 -1.61 -1.98
CA TYR A 236 -20.05 -0.35 -2.56
C TYR A 236 -21.04 0.76 -2.17
N PRO A 237 -20.56 1.96 -1.79
CA PRO A 237 -21.46 3.10 -1.65
C PRO A 237 -22.13 3.36 -3.00
N ASP A 238 -23.44 3.65 -2.97
CA ASP A 238 -24.15 4.09 -4.17
C ASP A 238 -23.47 5.36 -4.70
N LEU A 239 -22.78 5.24 -5.84
CA LEU A 239 -22.07 6.36 -6.47
C LEU A 239 -23.02 7.40 -7.10
N ILE A 240 -24.31 7.12 -7.08
CA ILE A 240 -25.38 7.98 -7.57
C ILE A 240 -26.13 8.51 -6.34
N SER A 241 -26.13 9.83 -6.15
CA SER A 241 -27.01 10.49 -5.20
C SER A 241 -28.44 10.07 -5.51
N LYS A 242 -29.05 9.27 -4.64
CA LYS A 242 -30.49 9.11 -4.63
C LYS A 242 -31.04 10.38 -4.00
N ASP A 243 -31.21 11.40 -4.83
CA ASP A 243 -31.84 12.65 -4.40
C ASP A 243 -33.13 12.32 -3.65
N LYS A 244 -33.25 12.87 -2.45
CA LYS A 244 -34.47 12.87 -1.65
C LYS A 244 -34.99 14.29 -1.55
#